data_AF-A0A1G8D0E3-F1
#
_entry.id   AF-A0A1G8D0E3-F1
#
_cell.length_a   1.000
_cell.length_b   1.000
_cell.length_c   1.000
_cell.angle_alpha   90.00
_cell.angle_beta   90.00
_cell.angle_gamma   90.00
#
_symmetry.space_group_name_H-M   'P 1'
#
loop_
_entity.id
_entity.type
_entity.pdbx_description
1 polymer ?
#
loop_
_entity_poly.entity_id
_entity_poly.type
_entity_poly.pdbx_seq_one_letter_code
_entity_poly.pdbx_strand_id
1 'polypeptide(L)' 'MSGNEAEPDLVVDHVVQAITTQHPEHDADAVAQLAREEHAKLAGNPVQDYVEVLTEHAVKQRLHDA' A
#
# COMPACT_ATOMS: atom_id res chain seq x y z
N MET A 1 12.75 -20.86 -5.93
CA MET A 1 11.63 -20.50 -5.03
C MET A 1 11.58 -18.99 -5.02
N SER A 2 10.57 -18.43 -5.69
CA SER A 2 10.40 -17.00 -5.91
C SER A 2 10.03 -16.30 -4.59
N GLY A 3 10.87 -15.36 -4.17
CA GLY A 3 10.50 -14.34 -3.20
C GLY A 3 10.89 -13.01 -3.81
N ASN A 4 9.98 -12.40 -4.57
CA ASN A 4 10.12 -11.00 -4.94
C ASN A 4 9.76 -10.19 -3.69
N GLU A 5 10.66 -10.18 -2.71
CA GLU A 5 10.67 -9.15 -1.67
C GLU A 5 10.94 -7.86 -2.42
N ALA A 6 9.89 -7.19 -2.89
CA ALA A 6 10.04 -5.86 -3.44
C ALA A 6 10.72 -5.05 -2.34
N GLU A 7 11.94 -4.58 -2.62
CA GLU A 7 12.70 -3.80 -1.66
C GLU A 7 11.78 -2.67 -1.14
N PRO A 8 11.72 -2.39 0.16
CA PRO A 8 10.77 -1.44 0.76
C PRO A 8 10.69 -0.10 0.01
N ASP A 9 11.82 0.34 -0.54
CA ASP A 9 11.92 1.56 -1.32
C ASP A 9 11.16 1.47 -2.65
N LEU A 10 11.16 0.32 -3.33
CA LEU A 10 10.37 0.08 -4.55
C LEU A 10 8.86 0.10 -4.28
N VAL A 11 8.43 -0.40 -3.11
CA VAL A 11 7.02 -0.37 -2.72
C VAL A 11 6.58 1.08 -2.45
N VAL A 12 7.40 1.83 -1.72
CA VAL A 12 7.15 3.25 -1.44
C VAL A 12 7.10 4.06 -2.73
N ASP A 13 8.05 3.87 -3.64
CA ASP A 13 8.11 4.61 -4.90
C ASP A 13 6.88 4.34 -5.78
N HIS A 14 6.43 3.09 -5.84
CA HIS A 14 5.22 2.72 -6.58
C HIS A 14 3.97 3.39 -5.98
N VAL A 15 3.86 3.40 -4.65
CA VAL A 15 2.74 4.03 -3.94
C VAL A 15 2.72 5.54 -4.17
N VAL A 16 3.87 6.20 -4.08
CA VAL A 16 4.01 7.65 -4.35
C VAL A 16 3.55 7.96 -5.77
N GLN A 17 4.08 7.25 -6.76
CA GLN A 17 3.72 7.45 -8.16
C GLN A 17 2.22 7.25 -8.40
N ALA A 18 1.63 6.21 -7.83
CA ALA A 18 0.20 5.92 -7.99
C ALA A 18 -0.69 7.02 -7.39
N ILE A 19 -0.35 7.50 -6.20
CA ILE A 19 -1.11 8.55 -5.49
C ILE A 19 -0.95 9.89 -6.20
N THR A 20 0.27 10.32 -6.53
CA THR A 20 0.48 11.64 -7.18
C THR A 20 -0.05 11.68 -8.61
N THR A 21 -0.20 10.53 -9.28
CA THR A 21 -0.86 10.45 -10.59
C THR A 21 -2.38 10.68 -10.50
N GLN A 22 -3.02 10.19 -9.43
CA GLN A 22 -4.47 10.34 -9.22
C GLN A 22 -4.83 11.63 -8.47
N HIS A 23 -3.90 12.11 -7.64
CA HIS A 23 -4.03 13.27 -6.76
C HIS A 23 -2.78 14.17 -6.88
N PRO A 24 -2.61 14.89 -8.01
CA PRO A 24 -1.46 15.77 -8.23
C PRO A 24 -1.41 16.97 -7.28
N GLU A 25 -2.48 17.23 -6.52
CA GLU A 25 -2.55 18.22 -5.46
C GLU A 25 -1.77 17.84 -4.19
N HIS A 26 -1.40 16.56 -4.03
CA HIS A 26 -0.62 16.09 -2.90
C HIS A 26 0.88 16.19 -3.17
N ASP A 27 1.60 16.65 -2.15
CA ASP A 27 3.06 16.73 -2.18
C ASP A 27 3.69 15.33 -2.15
N ALA A 28 4.59 15.06 -3.09
CA ALA A 28 5.22 13.75 -3.25
C ALA A 28 6.06 13.36 -2.03
N ASP A 29 6.75 14.32 -1.40
CA ASP A 29 7.58 14.05 -0.22
C ASP A 29 6.72 13.68 0.99
N ALA A 30 5.59 14.38 1.19
CA ALA A 30 4.61 14.04 2.21
C ALA A 30 4.00 12.64 1.99
N VAL A 31 3.65 12.29 0.75
CA VAL A 31 3.13 10.97 0.39
C VAL A 31 4.18 9.88 0.63
N ALA A 32 5.45 10.14 0.28
CA ALA A 32 6.55 9.20 0.50
C ALA A 32 6.79 8.92 1.98
N GLN A 33 6.71 9.95 2.82
CA GLN A 33 6.83 9.79 4.26
C GLN A 33 5.69 8.92 4.84
N LEU A 34 4.44 9.20 4.47
CA LEU A 34 3.28 8.40 4.86
C LEU A 34 3.39 6.94 4.40
N ALA A 35 3.80 6.71 3.15
CA ALA A 35 3.98 5.37 2.62
C ALA A 35 5.04 4.57 3.38
N ARG A 36 6.16 5.21 3.76
CA ARG A 36 7.20 4.57 4.61
C ARG A 36 6.69 4.24 6.01
N GLU A 37 5.94 5.15 6.64
CA GLU A 37 5.37 4.93 7.97
C GLU A 37 4.37 3.77 7.98
N GLU A 38 3.47 3.71 7.00
CA GLU A 38 2.52 2.60 6.85
C GLU A 38 3.22 1.29 6.50
N HIS A 39 4.20 1.31 5.59
CA HIS A 39 4.99 0.12 5.25
C HIS A 39 5.78 -0.41 6.46
N ALA A 40 6.34 0.46 7.31
CA ALA A 40 7.04 0.06 8.53
C ALA A 40 6.11 -0.56 9.59
N LYS A 41 4.86 -0.08 9.71
CA LYS A 41 3.83 -0.70 10.57
C LYS A 41 3.46 -2.10 10.06
N LEU A 42 3.46 -2.27 8.75
CA LEU A 42 3.18 -3.54 8.08
C LEU A 42 4.36 -4.50 8.13
N ALA A 43 5.61 -4.04 8.08
CA ALA A 43 6.82 -4.87 8.12
C ALA A 43 6.96 -5.73 9.40
N GLY A 44 6.22 -5.42 10.47
CA GLY A 44 6.12 -6.24 11.68
C GLY A 44 5.13 -7.41 11.59
N ASN A 45 4.31 -7.48 10.54
CA ASN A 45 3.37 -8.56 10.25
C ASN A 45 3.68 -9.10 8.84
N PRO A 46 3.87 -10.41 8.61
CA PRO A 46 4.18 -10.92 7.27
C PRO A 46 2.99 -10.66 6.30
N VAL A 47 3.05 -9.57 5.53
CA VAL A 47 2.00 -9.12 4.60
C VAL A 47 2.09 -9.86 3.26
N GLN A 48 2.10 -11.19 3.30
CA GLN A 48 1.65 -11.99 2.16
C GLN A 48 0.24 -12.54 2.43
N ASP A 49 -0.04 -12.94 3.67
CA ASP A 49 -1.35 -13.47 4.06
C ASP A 49 -2.44 -12.38 4.16
N TYR A 50 -2.04 -11.12 4.32
CA TYR A 50 -2.98 -10.02 4.54
C TYR A 50 -3.52 -9.38 3.26
N VAL A 51 -2.85 -9.52 2.11
CA VAL A 51 -3.34 -8.92 0.85
C VAL A 51 -4.72 -9.50 0.49
N GLU A 52 -4.89 -10.80 0.66
CA GLU A 52 -6.16 -11.49 0.40
C GLU A 52 -7.25 -11.03 1.38
N VAL A 53 -6.95 -10.98 2.69
CA VAL A 53 -7.88 -10.54 3.74
C VAL A 53 -8.30 -9.07 3.55
N LEU A 54 -7.35 -8.19 3.24
CA LEU A 54 -7.63 -6.77 3.00
C LEU A 54 -8.46 -6.58 1.71
N THR A 55 -8.19 -7.38 0.68
CA THR A 55 -8.99 -7.38 -0.56
C THR A 55 -10.41 -7.87 -0.30
N GLU A 56 -10.58 -8.98 0.43
CA GLU A 56 -11.88 -9.53 0.82
C GLU A 56 -12.67 -8.53 1.66
N HIS A 57 -12.02 -7.88 2.63
CA HIS A 57 -12.66 -6.86 3.47
C HIS A 57 -13.13 -5.64 2.66
N ALA A 58 -12.29 -5.13 1.75
CA ALA A 58 -12.65 -4.02 0.87
C ALA A 58 -13.82 -4.37 -0.08
N VAL A 59 -13.87 -5.60 -0.59
CA VAL A 59 -14.99 -6.08 -1.43
C VAL A 59 -16.28 -6.17 -0.62
N LYS A 60 -16.24 -6.73 0.60
CA LYS A 60 -17.42 -6.83 1.47
C LYS A 60 -17.98 -5.46 1.84
N GLN A 61 -17.14 -4.48 2.16
CA GLN A 61 -17.59 -3.11 2.41
C GLN A 61 -18.36 -2.52 1.23
N ARG A 62 -17.78 -2.61 0.02
CA ARG A 62 -18.43 -2.09 -1.19
C ARG A 62 -19.73 -2.77 -1.55
N LEU A 63 -19.89 -4.06 -1.24
CA LEU A 63 -21.14 -4.80 -1.47
C LEU A 63 -22.20 -4.55 -0.40
N HIS A 64 -21.79 -4.22 0.83
CA HIS A 64 -22.70 -3.93 1.93
C HIS A 64 -23.25 -2.49 1.85
N ASP A 65 -22.45 -1.57 1.30
CA ASP A 65 -22.82 -0.16 1.15
C ASP A 65 -23.52 0.15 -0.21
N ALA A 66 -23.83 -0.89 -1.00
CA ALA A 66 -24.54 -0.81 -2.29
C ALA A 66 -25.95 -1.43 -2.19
#